data_AF-A0A7S0HNX9-F1
#
_entry.id   AF-A0A7S0HNX9-F1
#
_cell.length_a   1.000
_cell.length_b   1.000
_cell.length_c   1.000
_cell.angle_alpha   90.00
_cell.angle_beta   90.00
_cell.angle_gamma   90.00
#
_symmetry.space_group_name_H-M   'P 1'
#
loop_
_entity.id
_entity.type
_entity.pdbx_description
1 polymer ?
#
loop_
_entity_poly.entity_id
_entity_poly.type
_entity_poly.pdbx_seq_one_letter_code
_entity_poly.pdbx_strand_id
1 'polypeptide(L)'
;EGEAQGAEGGAKGEILVKYDAEGYGEERVARCRLRLPPPPLSAAPPSWSSRLRHGEALQLSYEHGWWDVKFLRRAGSEFTVVAAEYNISHTVGRARLRPCWEHTPGAGLSREWSSVVAGRTFYYDAASGAAVAEAAMEAAASEAAASEAAASEA
;
A
#
# COMPACT_ATOMS: atom_id res chain seq x y z
N GLU A 1 11.40 15.90 -48.22
CA GLU A 1 11.69 16.19 -46.81
C GLU A 1 10.58 15.54 -46.00
N GLY A 2 10.92 14.59 -45.14
CA GLY A 2 9.96 13.66 -44.53
C GLY A 2 9.22 14.28 -43.35
N GLU A 3 7.90 14.30 -43.47
CA GLU A 3 6.91 14.53 -42.42
C GLU A 3 7.17 13.70 -41.16
N ALA A 4 6.98 14.31 -39.99
CA ALA A 4 6.67 13.61 -38.76
C ALA A 4 5.37 14.19 -38.18
N GLN A 5 4.25 13.69 -38.67
CA GLN A 5 2.93 13.88 -38.05
C GLN A 5 2.94 13.19 -36.67
N GLY A 6 2.57 13.94 -35.63
CA GLY A 6 2.34 13.39 -34.30
C GLY A 6 1.23 12.34 -34.37
N ALA A 7 1.57 11.10 -34.05
CA ALA A 7 0.60 10.01 -33.94
C ALA A 7 -0.18 10.16 -32.62
N GLU A 8 -1.22 11.00 -32.64
CA GLU A 8 -2.38 10.85 -31.76
C GLU A 8 -3.05 9.50 -32.08
N GLY A 9 -2.74 8.48 -31.29
CA GLY A 9 -3.28 7.15 -31.51
C GLY A 9 -3.16 6.26 -30.30
N GLY A 10 -3.54 6.74 -29.11
CA GLY A 10 -3.77 5.88 -27.94
C GLY A 10 -5.26 5.68 -27.75
N ALA A 11 -5.71 4.44 -27.53
CA ALA A 11 -7.10 4.19 -27.22
C ALA A 11 -7.49 4.97 -25.95
N LYS A 12 -8.70 5.55 -25.91
CA LYS A 12 -9.21 6.28 -24.73
C LYS A 12 -9.00 5.42 -23.46
N GLY A 13 -8.10 5.85 -22.57
CA GLY A 13 -7.84 5.19 -21.29
C GLY A 13 -6.52 4.41 -21.17
N GLU A 14 -5.63 4.47 -22.16
CA GLU A 14 -4.25 3.97 -22.04
C GLU A 14 -3.31 5.02 -21.43
N ILE A 15 -2.36 4.55 -20.62
CA ILE A 15 -1.31 5.37 -20.00
C ILE A 15 0.04 4.82 -20.47
N LEU A 16 0.95 5.72 -20.86
CA LEU A 16 2.33 5.36 -21.17
C LEU A 16 3.10 5.14 -19.85
N VAL A 17 3.58 3.93 -19.64
CA VAL A 17 4.40 3.54 -18.49
C VAL A 17 5.84 3.43 -18.95
N LYS A 18 6.74 4.08 -18.21
CA LYS A 18 8.19 3.95 -18.40
C LYS A 18 8.74 3.11 -17.25
N TYR A 19 9.44 2.03 -17.60
CA TYR A 19 10.04 1.14 -16.61
C TYR A 19 11.45 1.62 -16.24
N ASP A 20 11.74 1.65 -14.94
CA ASP A 20 13.07 2.02 -14.43
C ASP A 20 14.10 0.89 -14.54
N ALA A 21 13.64 -0.35 -14.78
CA ALA A 21 14.52 -1.50 -14.97
C ALA A 21 15.17 -1.48 -16.36
N GLU A 22 16.48 -1.68 -16.40
CA GLU A 22 17.22 -1.74 -17.66
C GLU A 22 16.63 -2.81 -18.60
N GLY A 23 16.38 -2.43 -19.85
CA GLY A 23 15.90 -3.32 -20.90
C GLY A 23 14.37 -3.40 -21.09
N TYR A 24 13.56 -2.76 -20.23
CA TYR A 24 12.09 -2.85 -20.29
C TYR A 24 11.40 -1.73 -21.09
N GLY A 25 12.08 -0.61 -21.39
CA GLY A 25 11.58 0.42 -22.30
C GLY A 25 10.29 1.13 -21.84
N GLU A 26 9.44 1.49 -22.80
CA GLU A 26 8.15 2.16 -22.59
C GLU A 26 7.01 1.27 -23.12
N GLU A 27 5.91 1.18 -22.38
CA GLU A 27 4.73 0.38 -22.74
C GLU A 27 3.44 1.19 -22.55
N ARG A 28 2.48 1.01 -23.45
CA ARG A 28 1.12 1.53 -23.25
C ARG A 28 0.26 0.52 -22.53
N VAL A 29 -0.20 0.89 -21.35
CA VAL A 29 -0.96 0.02 -20.47
C VAL A 29 -2.34 0.62 -20.21
N ALA A 30 -3.39 -0.20 -20.33
CA ALA A 30 -4.74 0.22 -19.97
C ALA A 30 -4.79 0.63 -18.50
N ARG A 31 -5.42 1.77 -18.18
CA ARG A 31 -5.49 2.32 -16.81
C ARG A 31 -6.04 1.32 -15.78
N CYS A 32 -6.92 0.42 -16.18
CA CYS A 32 -7.48 -0.64 -15.32
C CYS A 32 -6.46 -1.73 -14.91
N ARG A 33 -5.32 -1.83 -15.59
CA ARG A 33 -4.21 -2.73 -15.22
C ARG A 33 -3.22 -2.06 -14.26
N LEU A 34 -3.31 -0.75 -14.09
CA LEU A 34 -2.45 0.00 -13.18
C LEU A 34 -3.10 0.08 -11.81
N ARG A 35 -2.29 -0.15 -10.78
CA ARG A 35 -2.65 0.15 -9.39
C ARG A 35 -2.00 1.47 -9.00
N LEU A 36 -2.71 2.26 -8.21
CA LEU A 36 -2.08 3.43 -7.59
C LEU A 36 -0.91 2.96 -6.70
N PRO A 37 0.16 3.77 -6.58
CA PRO A 37 1.28 3.41 -5.74
C PRO A 37 0.81 3.32 -4.29
N PRO A 38 1.15 2.26 -3.56
CA PRO A 38 0.81 2.15 -2.15
C PRO A 38 1.52 3.24 -1.33
N PRO A 39 1.03 3.54 -0.12
CA PRO A 39 1.65 4.47 0.80
C PRO A 39 3.15 4.18 1.01
N PRO A 40 3.95 5.23 1.27
CA PRO A 40 5.38 5.06 1.48
C PRO A 40 5.67 4.17 2.70
N LEU A 41 6.84 3.52 2.70
CA LEU A 41 7.29 2.68 3.83
C LEU A 41 7.30 3.41 5.18
N SER A 42 7.50 4.74 5.17
CA SER A 42 7.43 5.59 6.36
C SER A 42 6.04 5.61 7.00
N ALA A 43 4.99 5.36 6.23
CA ALA A 43 3.62 5.31 6.70
C ALA A 43 3.24 3.96 7.33
N ALA A 44 4.15 2.98 7.40
CA ALA A 44 3.85 1.68 7.98
C ALA A 44 3.45 1.81 9.46
N PRO A 45 2.47 1.01 9.96
CA PRO A 45 2.02 1.12 11.34
C PRO A 45 3.16 0.94 12.36
N PRO A 46 3.17 1.70 13.46
CA PRO A 46 4.24 1.61 14.44
C PRO A 46 4.37 0.19 15.00
N SER A 47 5.60 -0.31 15.04
CA SER A 47 5.93 -1.66 15.52
C SER A 47 5.21 -2.80 14.77
N TRP A 48 4.73 -2.57 13.55
CA TRP A 48 4.01 -3.57 12.75
C TRP A 48 4.77 -4.90 12.67
N SER A 49 6.06 -4.84 12.39
CA SER A 49 6.93 -6.01 12.22
C SER A 49 7.05 -6.86 13.48
N SER A 50 6.84 -6.28 14.67
CA SER A 50 6.90 -7.02 15.93
C SER A 50 5.58 -7.68 16.31
N ARG A 51 4.48 -7.29 15.66
CA ARG A 51 3.12 -7.76 15.97
C ARG A 51 2.56 -8.74 14.94
N LEU A 52 3.34 -9.04 13.91
CA LEU A 52 2.95 -9.96 12.83
C LEU A 52 2.52 -11.32 13.35
N ARG A 53 1.39 -11.79 12.85
CA ARG A 53 0.87 -13.13 13.14
C ARG A 53 1.10 -14.06 11.96
N HIS A 54 1.28 -15.34 12.26
CA HIS A 54 1.39 -16.37 11.24
C HIS A 54 0.24 -16.30 10.23
N GLY A 55 0.57 -16.33 8.94
CA GLY A 55 -0.36 -16.22 7.83
C GLY A 55 -0.68 -14.79 7.38
N GLU A 56 -0.21 -13.75 8.07
CA GLU A 56 -0.49 -12.37 7.67
C GLU A 56 0.12 -12.00 6.32
N ALA A 57 -0.66 -11.29 5.51
CA ALA A 57 -0.25 -10.82 4.19
C ALA A 57 0.72 -9.64 4.31
N LEU A 58 1.83 -9.73 3.58
CA LEU A 58 2.89 -8.74 3.52
C LEU A 58 3.37 -8.61 2.08
N GLN A 59 4.19 -7.59 1.83
CA GLN A 59 4.88 -7.44 0.57
C GLN A 59 6.38 -7.52 0.75
N LEU A 60 7.02 -8.34 -0.08
CA LEU A 60 8.46 -8.55 -0.15
C LEU A 60 9.06 -7.77 -1.33
N SER A 61 10.09 -6.99 -1.07
CA SER A 61 10.92 -6.39 -2.11
C SER A 61 11.87 -7.43 -2.69
N TYR A 62 11.65 -7.82 -3.94
CA TYR A 62 12.44 -8.80 -4.68
C TYR A 62 12.49 -8.41 -6.17
N GLU A 63 13.69 -8.43 -6.78
CA GLU A 63 13.93 -8.11 -8.20
C GLU A 63 13.20 -6.85 -8.69
N HIS A 64 13.43 -5.71 -8.01
CA HIS A 64 12.84 -4.40 -8.34
C HIS A 64 11.30 -4.33 -8.24
N GLY A 65 10.65 -5.36 -7.69
CA GLY A 65 9.21 -5.43 -7.47
C GLY A 65 8.82 -5.63 -6.01
N TRP A 66 7.54 -5.47 -5.75
CA TRP A 66 6.90 -5.83 -4.48
C TRP A 66 5.97 -7.01 -4.71
N TRP A 67 6.22 -8.10 -3.99
CA TRP A 67 5.54 -9.38 -4.16
C TRP A 67 4.70 -9.72 -2.94
N ASP A 68 3.48 -10.17 -3.15
CA ASP A 68 2.58 -10.57 -2.07
C ASP A 68 3.07 -11.90 -1.46
N VAL A 69 3.32 -11.87 -0.14
CA VAL A 69 3.83 -13.00 0.63
C VAL A 69 3.06 -13.14 1.94
N LYS A 70 3.13 -14.32 2.57
CA LYS A 70 2.57 -14.57 3.90
C LYS A 70 3.68 -14.71 4.92
N PHE A 71 3.51 -14.07 6.08
CA PHE A 71 4.43 -14.23 7.20
C PHE A 71 4.30 -15.63 7.82
N LEU A 72 5.40 -16.35 7.97
CA LEU A 72 5.41 -17.64 8.64
C LEU A 72 5.92 -17.54 10.07
N ARG A 73 7.12 -16.99 10.25
CA ARG A 73 7.75 -16.89 11.57
C ARG A 73 8.86 -15.84 11.58
N ARG A 74 9.25 -15.43 12.78
CA ARG A 74 10.39 -14.56 13.03
C ARG A 74 11.41 -15.29 13.90
N ALA A 75 12.68 -15.23 13.53
CA ALA A 75 13.80 -15.72 14.31
C ALA A 75 14.79 -14.56 14.49
N GLY A 76 14.81 -13.95 15.67
CA GLY A 76 15.61 -12.74 15.93
C GLY A 76 15.19 -11.57 15.03
N SER A 77 16.12 -11.10 14.19
CA SER A 77 15.93 -10.02 13.22
C SER A 77 15.45 -10.47 11.84
N GLU A 78 15.36 -11.78 11.62
CA GLU A 78 14.98 -12.37 10.33
C GLU A 78 13.52 -12.83 10.31
N PHE A 79 12.89 -12.61 9.16
CA PHE A 79 11.51 -12.95 8.89
C PHE A 79 11.46 -14.02 7.80
N THR A 80 10.83 -15.15 8.11
CA THR A 80 10.52 -16.17 7.12
C THR A 80 9.15 -15.86 6.53
N VAL A 81 9.11 -15.63 5.22
CA VAL A 81 7.89 -15.37 4.45
C VAL A 81 7.74 -16.40 3.35
N VAL A 82 6.52 -16.67 2.91
CA VAL A 82 6.22 -17.58 1.79
C VAL A 82 5.45 -16.85 0.70
N ALA A 83 5.92 -16.94 -0.53
CA ALA A 83 5.14 -16.52 -1.69
C ALA A 83 4.03 -17.55 -1.91
N ALA A 84 2.77 -17.15 -1.67
CA ALA A 84 1.65 -18.08 -1.64
C ALA A 84 1.42 -18.79 -2.99
N GLU A 85 1.73 -18.11 -4.09
CA GLU A 85 1.53 -18.61 -5.45
C GLU A 85 2.58 -19.66 -5.86
N TYR A 86 3.81 -19.51 -5.40
CA TYR A 86 4.94 -20.37 -5.79
C TYR A 86 5.37 -21.37 -4.71
N ASN A 87 4.81 -21.24 -3.51
CA ASN A 87 5.22 -22.00 -2.32
C ASN A 87 6.73 -21.91 -2.01
N ILE A 88 7.36 -20.78 -2.38
CA ILE A 88 8.78 -20.52 -2.14
C ILE A 88 8.91 -19.71 -0.85
N SER A 89 9.76 -20.19 0.06
CA SER A 89 10.07 -19.49 1.31
C SER A 89 11.32 -18.63 1.19
N HIS A 90 11.25 -17.39 1.66
CA HIS A 90 12.40 -16.49 1.77
C HIS A 90 12.64 -16.10 3.23
N THR A 91 13.91 -16.08 3.64
CA THR A 91 14.35 -15.49 4.90
C THR A 91 14.96 -14.13 4.60
N VAL A 92 14.36 -13.07 5.14
CA VAL A 92 14.76 -11.68 4.85
C VAL A 92 14.75 -10.81 6.10
N GLY A 93 15.51 -9.72 6.06
CA GLY A 93 15.43 -8.67 7.08
C GLY A 93 14.22 -7.75 6.88
N ARG A 94 13.85 -7.03 7.96
CA ARG A 94 12.72 -6.08 7.99
C ARG A 94 12.71 -5.08 6.82
N ALA A 95 13.89 -4.60 6.40
CA ALA A 95 14.02 -3.57 5.38
C ALA A 95 13.47 -4.00 4.00
N ARG A 96 13.34 -5.30 3.75
CA ARG A 96 12.77 -5.84 2.51
C ARG A 96 11.27 -6.11 2.61
N LEU A 97 10.65 -5.88 3.76
CA LEU A 97 9.25 -6.16 3.99
C LEU A 97 8.48 -4.87 4.21
N ARG A 98 7.23 -4.86 3.78
CA ARG A 98 6.25 -3.83 4.13
C ARG A 98 4.88 -4.45 4.40
N PRO A 99 4.02 -3.77 5.17
CA PRO A 99 2.61 -4.14 5.28
C PRO A 99 1.96 -4.19 3.90
N CYS A 100 1.02 -5.13 3.72
CA CYS A 100 0.18 -5.12 2.54
C CYS A 100 -0.82 -3.95 2.64
N TRP A 101 -0.80 -3.06 1.66
CA TRP A 101 -1.74 -1.95 1.56
C TRP A 101 -2.76 -2.26 0.48
N GLU A 102 -4.04 -2.19 0.84
CA GLU A 102 -5.18 -2.40 -0.04
C GLU A 102 -5.81 -1.06 -0.41
N HIS A 103 -5.99 -0.86 -1.70
CA HIS A 103 -6.64 0.33 -2.26
C HIS A 103 -8.15 0.11 -2.34
N THR A 104 -8.92 0.97 -1.69
CA THR A 104 -10.38 0.98 -1.78
C THR A 104 -10.82 2.21 -2.57
N PRO A 105 -11.09 2.07 -3.89
CA PRO A 105 -11.48 3.20 -4.72
C PRO A 105 -12.82 3.78 -4.25
N GLY A 106 -12.91 5.11 -4.18
CA GLY A 106 -14.12 5.81 -3.76
C GLY A 106 -14.32 5.92 -2.25
N ALA A 107 -13.42 5.35 -1.44
CA ALA A 107 -13.32 5.73 -0.04
C ALA A 107 -12.78 7.17 0.06
N GLY A 108 -13.18 7.90 1.10
CA GLY A 108 -12.64 9.24 1.36
C GLY A 108 -11.10 9.22 1.45
N LEU A 109 -10.44 10.36 1.23
CA LEU A 109 -8.98 10.46 1.12
C LEU A 109 -8.20 9.79 2.27
N SER A 110 -8.75 9.77 3.49
CA SER A 110 -8.17 9.15 4.69
C SER A 110 -8.44 7.66 4.85
N ARG A 111 -9.26 7.06 3.97
CA ARG A 111 -9.64 5.63 3.98
C ARG A 111 -9.38 4.93 2.65
N GLU A 112 -8.80 5.65 1.69
CA GLU A 112 -8.46 5.13 0.37
C GLU A 112 -7.48 3.96 0.45
N TRP A 113 -6.58 3.98 1.43
CA TRP A 113 -5.63 2.92 1.67
C TRP A 113 -5.82 2.34 3.07
N SER A 114 -5.88 1.01 3.14
CA SER A 114 -5.97 0.29 4.39
C SER A 114 -4.96 -0.85 4.47
N SER A 115 -4.59 -1.22 5.69
CA SER A 115 -3.70 -2.34 5.96
C SER A 115 -4.14 -3.04 7.25
N VAL A 116 -4.12 -4.36 7.26
CA VAL A 116 -4.42 -5.16 8.45
C VAL A 116 -3.12 -5.70 9.03
N VAL A 117 -2.82 -5.34 10.27
CA VAL A 117 -1.65 -5.82 11.00
C VAL A 117 -2.09 -6.31 12.37
N ALA A 118 -1.72 -7.54 12.74
CA ALA A 118 -2.07 -8.14 14.02
C ALA A 118 -3.59 -8.18 14.30
N GLY A 119 -4.41 -8.28 13.25
CA GLY A 119 -5.87 -8.21 13.33
C GLY A 119 -6.42 -6.80 13.63
N ARG A 120 -5.64 -5.74 13.39
CA ARG A 120 -6.07 -4.35 13.52
C ARG A 120 -6.00 -3.66 12.16
N THR A 121 -7.05 -2.93 11.82
CA THR A 121 -7.09 -2.10 10.62
C THR A 121 -6.39 -0.77 10.87
N PHE A 122 -5.52 -0.42 9.94
CA PHE A 122 -4.89 0.88 9.84
C PHE A 122 -5.26 1.50 8.50
N TYR A 123 -5.49 2.79 8.49
CA TYR A 123 -5.70 3.55 7.28
C TYR A 123 -4.57 4.54 7.09
N TYR A 124 -4.25 4.82 5.84
CA TYR A 124 -3.30 5.88 5.52
C TYR A 124 -4.00 7.22 5.59
N ASP A 125 -3.53 8.10 6.47
CA ASP A 125 -3.92 9.49 6.45
C ASP A 125 -2.90 10.29 5.65
N ALA A 126 -3.32 10.79 4.48
CA ALA A 126 -2.48 11.61 3.61
C ALA A 126 -2.09 12.95 4.25
N ALA A 127 -2.87 13.47 5.21
CA ALA A 127 -2.58 14.73 5.89
C ALA A 127 -1.40 14.60 6.86
N SER A 128 -1.39 13.54 7.67
CA SER A 128 -0.27 13.24 8.58
C SER A 128 0.87 12.45 7.94
N GLY A 129 0.63 11.80 6.79
CA GLY A 129 1.59 10.92 6.14
C GLY A 129 1.84 9.62 6.92
N ALA A 130 0.90 9.23 7.79
CA ALA A 130 1.06 8.12 8.73
C ALA A 130 -0.12 7.13 8.67
N ALA A 131 0.13 5.90 9.14
CA ALA A 131 -0.92 4.94 9.42
C ALA A 131 -1.65 5.31 10.72
N VAL A 132 -2.95 5.54 10.62
CA VAL A 132 -3.85 5.80 11.74
C VAL A 132 -4.70 4.56 12.00
N ALA A 133 -4.74 4.09 13.25
CA ALA A 133 -5.59 2.96 13.61
C ALA A 133 -7.07 3.35 13.46
N GLU A 134 -7.90 2.43 12.97
CA GLU A 134 -9.35 2.63 12.83
C GLU A 134 -9.99 3.16 14.12
N ALA A 135 -9.69 2.54 15.26
CA ALA A 135 -10.18 2.98 16.57
C ALA A 135 -9.77 4.41 16.94
N ALA A 136 -8.59 4.88 16.50
CA ALA A 136 -8.16 6.25 16.74
C ALA A 136 -8.92 7.25 15.85
N MET A 137 -9.25 6.86 14.62
CA MET A 137 -10.12 7.67 13.75
C MET A 137 -11.56 7.75 14.29
N GLU A 138 -12.11 6.65 14.78
CA GLU A 138 -13.46 6.64 15.39
C GLU A 138 -13.52 7.51 16.65
N ALA A 139 -12.49 7.45 17.50
CA ALA A 139 -12.40 8.30 18.68
C ALA A 139 -12.35 9.80 18.31
N ALA A 140 -11.54 10.18 17.32
CA ALA A 140 -11.46 11.56 16.85
C ALA A 140 -12.79 12.07 16.25
N ALA A 141 -13.51 11.22 15.51
CA ALA A 141 -14.83 11.55 14.98
C ALA A 141 -15.87 11.74 16.09
N SER A 142 -15.84 10.88 17.11
CA SER A 142 -16.72 10.99 18.28
C SER A 142 -16.43 12.26 19.09
N GLU A 143 -15.17 12.66 19.22
CA GLU A 143 -14.77 13.88 19.93
C GLU A 143 -15.18 15.14 19.17
N ALA A 144 -15.02 15.16 17.85
CA ALA A 144 -15.48 16.25 16.98
C ALA A 144 -17.01 16.42 17.03
N ALA A 145 -17.77 15.31 17.02
CA ALA A 145 -19.23 15.37 17.14
C ALA A 145 -19.67 15.92 18.52
N ALA A 146 -18.97 15.56 19.59
CA ALA A 146 -19.26 16.07 20.94
C ALA A 146 -18.96 17.57 21.08
N SER A 147 -17.88 18.07 20.46
CA SER A 147 -17.53 19.49 20.51
C SER A 147 -18.47 20.36 19.66
N GLU A 148 -18.94 19.86 18.52
CA GLU A 148 -19.92 20.55 17.67
C GLU A 148 -21.30 20.64 18.35
N ALA A 149 -21.73 19.58 19.04
CA ALA A 149 -22.95 19.61 19.84
C ALA A 149 -22.88 20.65 20.97
N ALA A 150 -21.77 20.69 21.71
CA ALA A 150 -21.56 21.66 22.79
C ALA A 150 -21.48 23.11 22.30
N ALA A 151 -21.01 23.35 21.07
CA ALA A 151 -21.00 24.67 20.46
C ALA A 151 -22.38 25.13 19.95
N SER A 152 -23.33 24.21 19.74
CA SER A 152 -24.70 24.54 19.31
C SER A 152 -25.66 24.86 20.47
N GLU A 153 -25.29 24.48 21.69
CA GLU A 153 -26.06 24.73 22.92
C GLU A 153 -25.62 26.00 23.69
N ALA A 154 -24.60 26.72 23.20
CA ALA A 154 -24.09 27.97 23.76
C ALA A 154 -24.56 29.20 22.96
#